data_AF-A0A3M7NT54-F1
#
_entry.id   AF-A0A3M7NT54-F1
#
_cell.length_a   1.000
_cell.length_b   1.000
_cell.length_c   1.000
_cell.angle_alpha   90.00
_cell.angle_beta   90.00
_cell.angle_gamma   90.00
#
_symmetry.space_group_name_H-M   'P 1'
#
loop_
_entity.id
_entity.type
_entity.pdbx_description
1 polymer ?
#
loop_
_entity_poly.entity_id
_entity_poly.type
_entity_poly.pdbx_seq_one_letter_code
_entity_poly.pdbx_strand_id
1 'polypeptide(L)'
;MSLRTASGLFGRLLRASKRSPDCVAHRSSGRSFNIYRSRQDGVYAGTMRASARKRNQTTMYYGLSLGVAVVALSYASVPLYKMICQQTGWSGQPVKAHNDGSDSATRLRPVEDHRRLRITFQGSVSDVLPWKFTPQQREVRVLPGETALAFYTATNKSEADIIGVATYSVTPAQVAPYFSKIQCFCFEEQRLAAGETVDMPVFFFIDPDFVKDPNMRGIDTITLSYTFFKAKYDKNGVLTTVPMAMT
;
A
#
# COMPACT_ATOMS: atom_id res chain seq x y z
N MET A 1 -30.38 -7.65 51.54
CA MET A 1 -29.81 -8.77 50.75
C MET A 1 -28.44 -8.32 50.25
N SER A 2 -27.29 -8.66 50.82
CA SER A 2 -26.77 -9.99 51.24
C SER A 2 -26.81 -10.97 50.06
N LEU A 3 -25.75 -11.61 49.55
CA LEU A 3 -24.51 -12.16 50.14
C LEU A 3 -23.35 -12.11 49.10
N ARG A 4 -22.09 -11.76 49.44
CA ARG A 4 -20.96 -12.63 49.92
C ARG A 4 -20.61 -13.77 48.93
N THR A 5 -19.36 -14.10 48.58
CA THR A 5 -18.08 -14.21 49.32
C THR A 5 -16.99 -14.47 48.24
N ALA A 6 -15.85 -13.78 48.07
CA ALA A 6 -14.70 -13.49 48.95
C ALA A 6 -13.94 -14.74 49.45
N SER A 7 -12.69 -14.94 49.00
CA SER A 7 -11.49 -15.41 49.75
C SER A 7 -10.47 -16.03 48.77
N GLY A 8 -9.19 -15.72 48.77
CA GLY A 8 -8.39 -14.83 49.62
C GLY A 8 -6.92 -15.30 49.65
N LEU A 9 -6.02 -14.31 49.60
CA LEU A 9 -4.77 -14.18 50.41
C LEU A 9 -3.69 -15.26 50.23
N PHE A 10 -2.47 -14.96 49.74
CA PHE A 10 -1.45 -14.03 50.25
C PHE A 10 -1.02 -14.31 51.70
N GLY A 11 0.25 -14.69 51.89
CA GLY A 11 0.95 -14.74 53.19
C GLY A 11 1.76 -16.03 53.36
N ARG A 12 3.11 -15.97 53.35
CA ARG A 12 3.98 -15.81 54.56
C ARG A 12 3.95 -17.09 55.43
N LEU A 13 5.02 -17.64 56.01
CA LEU A 13 6.41 -17.29 56.30
C LEU A 13 7.04 -18.57 56.90
N LEU A 14 8.35 -18.76 56.71
CA LEU A 14 9.36 -19.27 57.66
C LEU A 14 9.11 -20.54 58.52
N ARG A 15 10.04 -21.50 58.41
CA ARG A 15 10.98 -22.02 59.46
C ARG A 15 11.38 -23.44 59.06
N ALA A 16 12.64 -23.70 58.73
CA ALA A 16 13.77 -23.93 59.63
C ALA A 16 13.69 -25.28 60.39
N SER A 17 14.82 -25.99 60.37
CA SER A 17 15.32 -26.95 61.37
C SER A 17 15.23 -28.45 61.08
N LYS A 18 16.36 -29.01 60.62
CA LYS A 18 17.21 -29.99 61.34
C LYS A 18 16.57 -31.35 61.71
N ARG A 19 17.04 -32.45 61.09
CA ARG A 19 17.71 -33.61 61.74
C ARG A 19 17.83 -34.83 60.82
N SER A 20 19.03 -35.40 60.80
CA SER A 20 19.33 -36.80 60.52
C SER A 20 18.60 -37.74 61.49
N PRO A 21 18.41 -39.02 61.12
CA PRO A 21 19.21 -40.04 61.80
C PRO A 21 19.71 -41.16 60.89
N ASP A 22 20.79 -41.79 61.34
CA ASP A 22 21.41 -43.01 60.83
C ASP A 22 20.45 -44.21 60.79
N CYS A 23 20.65 -45.14 59.85
CA CYS A 23 21.08 -46.52 60.16
C CYS A 23 21.01 -47.51 58.97
N VAL A 24 22.16 -48.16 58.77
CA VAL A 24 22.40 -49.59 58.49
C VAL A 24 22.13 -50.19 57.10
N ALA A 25 23.22 -50.77 56.60
CA ALA A 25 23.36 -51.54 55.38
C ALA A 25 22.76 -52.96 55.47
N HIS A 26 22.26 -53.47 54.35
CA HIS A 26 22.26 -54.90 54.06
C HIS A 26 22.88 -55.15 52.68
N ARG A 27 23.96 -55.93 52.69
CA ARG A 27 24.78 -56.34 51.55
C ARG A 27 24.54 -57.84 51.31
N SER A 28 23.93 -58.23 50.19
CA SER A 28 24.28 -59.50 49.52
C SER A 28 23.67 -59.62 48.11
N SER A 29 24.51 -60.16 47.21
CA SER A 29 24.18 -60.84 45.94
C SER A 29 23.73 -60.01 44.73
N GLY A 30 24.67 -59.27 44.12
CA GLY A 30 24.47 -58.47 42.90
C GLY A 30 25.18 -58.99 41.64
N ARG A 31 25.01 -60.27 41.25
CA ARG A 31 25.61 -60.76 39.97
C ARG A 31 24.65 -61.27 38.90
N SER A 32 23.50 -61.87 39.24
CA SER A 32 22.58 -62.39 38.22
C SER A 32 21.53 -61.40 37.72
N PHE A 33 21.30 -60.28 38.43
CA PHE A 33 20.27 -59.29 38.07
C PHE A 33 20.72 -58.28 36.99
N ASN A 34 22.03 -58.08 36.82
CA ASN A 34 22.58 -57.05 35.93
C ASN A 34 22.50 -57.39 34.43
N ILE A 35 22.41 -58.68 34.06
CA ILE A 35 22.42 -59.10 32.65
C ILE A 35 21.03 -58.95 31.99
N TYR A 36 19.93 -59.11 32.74
CA TYR A 36 18.58 -58.91 32.20
C TYR A 36 18.18 -57.43 32.06
N ARG A 37 18.63 -56.57 32.99
CA ARG A 37 18.36 -55.13 32.94
C ARG A 37 19.03 -54.44 31.74
N SER A 38 20.27 -54.81 31.46
CA SER A 38 21.05 -54.25 30.34
C SER A 38 20.48 -54.60 28.96
N ARG A 39 19.78 -55.73 28.81
CA ARG A 39 19.11 -56.09 27.54
C ARG A 39 17.76 -55.39 27.36
N GLN A 40 17.03 -55.12 28.45
CA GLN A 40 15.78 -54.35 28.42
C GLN A 40 16.05 -52.88 28.06
N ASP A 41 17.07 -52.25 28.66
CA ASP A 41 17.40 -50.84 28.43
C ASP A 41 17.69 -50.53 26.94
N GLY A 42 18.31 -51.47 26.20
CA GLY A 42 18.59 -51.32 24.77
C GLY A 42 17.35 -51.33 23.87
N VAL A 43 16.33 -52.13 24.21
CA VAL A 43 15.08 -52.23 23.43
C VAL A 43 14.20 -51.00 23.67
N TYR A 44 14.13 -50.51 24.92
CA TYR A 44 13.42 -49.26 25.26
C TYR A 44 14.11 -48.03 24.63
N ALA A 45 15.44 -47.98 24.57
CA ALA A 45 16.15 -46.91 23.88
C ALA A 45 15.90 -46.92 22.36
N GLY A 46 15.74 -48.10 21.74
CA GLY A 46 15.44 -48.25 20.31
C GLY A 46 14.04 -47.77 19.92
N THR A 47 13.01 -48.16 20.69
CA THR A 47 11.60 -47.76 20.44
C THR A 47 11.38 -46.27 20.69
N MET A 48 12.09 -45.69 21.67
CA MET A 48 12.13 -44.25 21.94
C MET A 48 12.76 -43.47 20.77
N ARG A 49 13.86 -43.97 20.19
CA ARG A 49 14.49 -43.36 19.00
C ARG A 49 13.63 -43.44 17.74
N ALA A 50 12.92 -44.56 17.53
CA ALA A 50 12.00 -44.72 16.39
C ALA A 50 10.78 -43.77 16.51
N SER A 51 10.21 -43.65 17.71
CA SER A 51 9.10 -42.73 18.00
C SER A 51 9.55 -41.25 17.99
N ALA A 52 10.79 -40.96 18.37
CA ALA A 52 11.39 -39.63 18.23
C ALA A 52 11.64 -39.26 16.76
N ARG A 53 12.08 -40.20 15.92
CA ARG A 53 12.29 -39.96 14.49
C ARG A 53 10.99 -39.64 13.75
N LYS A 54 9.90 -40.37 14.04
CA LYS A 54 8.58 -40.06 13.48
C LYS A 54 8.07 -38.68 13.93
N ARG A 55 8.23 -38.33 15.21
CA ARG A 55 7.87 -37.00 15.74
C ARG A 55 8.68 -35.87 15.11
N ASN A 56 9.99 -36.02 14.99
CA ASN A 56 10.84 -35.03 14.32
C ASN A 56 10.47 -34.85 12.86
N GLN A 57 10.11 -35.94 12.16
CA GLN A 57 9.66 -35.87 10.77
C GLN A 57 8.33 -35.13 10.64
N THR A 58 7.37 -35.37 11.53
CA THR A 58 6.12 -34.60 11.54
C THR A 58 6.35 -33.13 11.87
N THR A 59 7.19 -32.82 12.87
CA THR A 59 7.53 -31.43 13.24
C THR A 59 8.22 -30.70 12.09
N MET A 60 9.09 -31.38 11.33
CA MET A 60 9.74 -30.83 10.15
C MET A 60 8.73 -30.48 9.05
N TYR A 61 7.76 -31.35 8.77
CA TYR A 61 6.71 -31.06 7.78
C TYR A 61 5.81 -29.91 8.21
N TYR A 62 5.42 -29.82 9.48
CA TYR A 62 4.64 -28.68 10.00
C TYR A 62 5.45 -27.37 9.98
N GLY A 63 6.74 -27.40 10.30
CA GLY A 63 7.61 -26.23 10.20
C GLY A 63 7.76 -25.75 8.76
N LEU A 64 7.92 -26.68 7.82
CA LEU A 64 8.05 -26.37 6.39
C LEU A 64 6.74 -25.81 5.81
N SER A 65 5.58 -26.39 6.16
CA SER A 65 4.29 -25.87 5.69
C SER A 65 4.00 -24.48 6.24
N LEU A 66 4.32 -24.21 7.51
CA LEU A 66 4.19 -22.89 8.11
C LEU A 66 5.12 -21.87 7.42
N GLY A 67 6.37 -22.26 7.14
CA GLY A 67 7.33 -21.41 6.43
C GLY A 67 6.83 -21.01 5.03
N VAL A 68 6.33 -21.97 4.26
CA VAL A 68 5.76 -21.71 2.93
C VAL A 68 4.53 -20.80 3.03
N ALA A 69 3.65 -21.01 4.01
CA ALA A 69 2.46 -20.19 4.21
C ALA A 69 2.80 -18.72 4.51
N VAL A 70 3.81 -18.46 5.36
CA VAL A 70 4.23 -17.09 5.69
C VAL A 70 4.82 -16.37 4.47
N VAL A 71 5.63 -17.07 3.67
CA VAL A 71 6.20 -16.50 2.44
C VAL A 71 5.10 -16.21 1.42
N ALA A 72 4.15 -17.13 1.23
CA ALA A 72 3.02 -16.94 0.33
C ALA A 72 2.15 -15.74 0.73
N LEU A 73 1.82 -15.60 2.03
CA LEU A 73 1.04 -14.46 2.54
C LEU A 73 1.77 -13.13 2.38
N SER A 74 3.09 -13.12 2.62
CA SER A 74 3.91 -11.92 2.46
C SER A 74 3.92 -11.43 1.01
N TYR A 75 4.04 -12.35 0.05
CA TYR A 75 4.00 -12.03 -1.38
C TYR A 75 2.59 -11.64 -1.86
N ALA A 76 1.54 -12.28 -1.34
CA ALA A 76 0.15 -12.00 -1.69
C ALA A 76 -0.39 -10.69 -1.11
N SER A 77 0.20 -10.16 -0.03
CA SER A 77 -0.22 -8.91 0.60
C SER A 77 -0.15 -7.70 -0.34
N VAL A 78 0.91 -7.61 -1.17
CA VAL A 78 1.12 -6.50 -2.09
C VAL A 78 0.02 -6.37 -3.16
N PRO A 79 -0.33 -7.41 -3.94
CA PRO A 79 -1.42 -7.31 -4.92
C PRO A 79 -2.79 -7.13 -4.25
N LEU A 80 -3.02 -7.75 -3.08
CA LEU A 80 -4.27 -7.58 -2.34
C LEU A 80 -4.47 -6.13 -1.88
N TYR A 81 -3.40 -5.49 -1.36
CA TYR A 81 -3.42 -4.07 -1.00
C TYR A 81 -3.73 -3.19 -2.22
N LYS A 82 -3.08 -3.45 -3.36
CA LYS A 82 -3.35 -2.72 -4.61
C LYS A 82 -4.81 -2.86 -5.06
N MET A 83 -5.39 -4.06 -4.96
CA MET A 83 -6.77 -4.31 -5.34
C MET A 83 -7.75 -3.53 -4.45
N ILE A 84 -7.52 -3.54 -3.14
CA ILE A 84 -8.35 -2.77 -2.18
C ILE A 84 -8.19 -1.26 -2.42
N CYS A 85 -6.97 -0.76 -2.60
CA CYS A 85 -6.72 0.66 -2.86
C CYS A 85 -7.36 1.16 -4.17
N GLN A 86 -7.30 0.36 -5.23
CA GLN A 86 -7.91 0.70 -6.51
C GLN A 86 -9.44 0.68 -6.46
N GLN A 87 -10.05 -0.11 -5.57
CA GLN A 87 -11.50 -0.22 -5.49
C GLN A 87 -12.13 0.75 -4.47
N THR A 88 -11.39 1.12 -3.43
CA THR A 88 -11.87 2.01 -2.35
C THR A 88 -11.42 3.46 -2.52
N GLY A 89 -10.37 3.74 -3.30
CA GLY A 89 -9.87 5.10 -3.52
C GLY A 89 -9.24 5.74 -2.27
N TRP A 90 -8.91 4.96 -1.24
CA TRP A 90 -8.50 5.46 0.09
C TRP A 90 -7.16 6.25 0.09
N SER A 91 -6.39 6.19 -1.01
CA SER A 91 -5.12 6.88 -1.22
C SER A 91 -5.18 8.01 -2.27
N GLY A 92 -6.37 8.41 -2.72
CA GLY A 92 -6.52 9.43 -3.78
C GLY A 92 -6.11 8.94 -5.18
N GLN A 93 -5.87 7.64 -5.35
CA GLN A 93 -5.72 7.03 -6.68
C GLN A 93 -7.10 6.84 -7.31
N PRO A 94 -7.27 7.20 -8.60
CA PRO A 94 -8.55 7.06 -9.28
C PRO A 94 -8.96 5.59 -9.35
N VAL A 95 -10.23 5.32 -8.97
CA VAL A 95 -10.82 3.98 -9.05
C VAL A 95 -10.90 3.60 -10.52
N LYS A 96 -10.36 2.43 -10.90
CA LYS A 96 -10.65 1.88 -12.22
C LYS A 96 -12.13 1.55 -12.23
N ALA A 97 -12.92 2.34 -12.95
CA ALA A 97 -14.35 2.11 -13.10
C ALA A 97 -14.58 0.65 -13.52
N HIS A 98 -15.42 -0.06 -12.76
CA HIS A 98 -15.84 -1.40 -13.13
C HIS A 98 -16.40 -1.35 -14.56
N ASN A 99 -16.00 -2.32 -15.37
CA ASN A 99 -16.60 -2.63 -16.67
C ASN A 99 -18.03 -3.15 -16.46
N ASP A 100 -18.91 -2.36 -15.85
CA ASP A 100 -20.34 -2.50 -16.08
C ASP A 100 -20.57 -2.05 -17.50
N GLY A 101 -21.14 -2.93 -18.33
CA GLY A 101 -21.37 -2.75 -19.77
C GLY A 101 -22.31 -1.60 -20.17
N SER A 102 -22.40 -0.53 -19.38
CA SER A 102 -22.85 0.77 -19.86
C SER A 102 -21.73 1.38 -20.67
N ASP A 103 -21.90 1.45 -21.99
CA ASP A 103 -21.00 2.14 -22.91
C ASP A 103 -20.46 3.44 -22.30
N SER A 104 -19.14 3.65 -22.42
CA SER A 104 -18.48 4.92 -22.05
C SER A 104 -19.17 6.13 -22.70
N ALA A 105 -19.86 5.92 -23.83
CA ALA A 105 -20.71 6.88 -24.52
C ALA A 105 -21.91 7.38 -23.68
N THR A 106 -22.50 6.54 -22.82
CA THR A 106 -23.64 6.91 -21.98
C THR A 106 -23.23 7.84 -20.83
N ARG A 107 -21.98 7.74 -20.35
CA ARG A 107 -21.42 8.60 -19.30
C ARG A 107 -21.02 10.00 -19.79
N LEU A 108 -20.91 10.20 -21.11
CA LEU A 108 -20.60 11.48 -21.76
C LEU A 108 -21.85 12.36 -21.98
N ARG A 109 -23.00 11.98 -21.40
CA ARG A 109 -24.22 12.78 -21.49
C ARG A 109 -24.23 13.81 -20.36
N PRO A 110 -24.24 15.11 -20.66
CA PRO A 110 -24.26 16.15 -19.64
C PRO A 110 -25.54 16.07 -18.81
N VAL A 111 -25.40 16.21 -17.49
CA VAL A 111 -26.52 16.33 -16.57
C VAL A 111 -26.91 17.80 -16.49
N GLU A 112 -27.95 18.18 -17.24
CA GLU A 112 -28.40 19.57 -17.34
C GLU A 112 -29.05 20.10 -16.04
N ASP A 113 -29.52 19.21 -15.16
CA ASP A 113 -30.18 19.55 -13.89
C ASP A 113 -29.21 19.93 -12.75
N HIS A 114 -27.90 19.97 -13.01
CA HIS A 114 -26.88 20.28 -12.01
C HIS A 114 -26.23 21.65 -12.22
N ARG A 115 -25.71 22.24 -11.14
CA ARG A 115 -24.93 23.48 -11.21
C ARG A 115 -23.64 23.27 -11.99
N ARG A 116 -23.21 24.29 -12.73
CA ARG A 116 -21.89 24.29 -13.38
C ARG A 116 -20.78 24.28 -12.32
N LEU A 117 -19.90 23.29 -12.42
CA LEU A 117 -18.73 23.18 -11.56
C LEU A 117 -17.65 24.13 -12.07
N ARG A 118 -16.93 24.78 -11.16
CA ARG A 118 -15.79 25.65 -11.47
C ARG A 118 -14.50 24.83 -11.37
N ILE A 119 -13.81 24.67 -12.49
CA ILE A 119 -12.54 23.97 -12.57
C ILE A 119 -11.44 25.01 -12.65
N THR A 120 -10.57 25.04 -11.66
CA THR A 120 -9.42 25.93 -11.57
C THR A 120 -8.17 25.18 -12.00
N PHE A 121 -7.38 25.77 -12.87
CA PHE A 121 -6.15 25.18 -13.37
C PHE A 121 -4.94 25.82 -12.70
N GLN A 122 -4.09 24.98 -12.12
CA GLN A 122 -2.83 25.39 -11.54
C GLN A 122 -1.69 24.65 -12.23
N GLY A 123 -0.59 25.35 -12.46
CA GLY A 123 0.64 24.79 -12.99
C GLY A 123 1.83 25.27 -12.17
N SER A 124 2.66 24.33 -11.74
CA SER A 124 3.92 24.56 -11.05
C SER A 124 5.04 23.75 -11.69
N VAL A 125 6.27 24.20 -11.49
CA VAL A 125 7.51 23.53 -11.91
C VAL A 125 8.41 23.40 -10.69
N SER A 126 9.27 22.38 -10.65
CA SER A 126 10.31 22.32 -9.64
C SER A 126 11.43 23.34 -9.92
N ASP A 127 12.09 23.86 -8.87
CA ASP A 127 13.14 24.89 -9.02
C ASP A 127 14.34 24.42 -9.87
N VAL A 128 14.56 23.10 -9.91
CA VAL A 128 15.64 22.46 -10.69
C VAL A 128 15.34 22.42 -12.20
N LEU A 129 14.08 22.69 -12.58
CA LEU A 129 13.59 22.69 -13.94
C LEU A 129 13.39 24.15 -14.40
N PRO A 130 14.27 24.71 -15.25
CA PRO A 130 14.18 26.10 -15.72
C PRO A 130 13.09 26.26 -16.80
N TRP A 131 11.88 25.79 -16.52
CA TRP A 131 10.73 25.90 -17.40
C TRP A 131 9.75 26.95 -16.87
N LYS A 132 9.04 27.60 -17.78
CA LYS A 132 7.85 28.37 -17.44
C LYS A 132 6.65 27.54 -17.86
N PHE A 133 5.85 27.12 -16.88
CA PHE A 133 4.62 26.38 -17.12
C PHE A 133 3.45 27.20 -16.63
N THR A 134 2.55 27.58 -17.52
CA THR A 134 1.41 28.42 -17.19
C THR A 134 0.14 27.93 -17.88
N PRO A 135 -1.00 27.84 -17.16
CA PRO A 135 -2.28 27.60 -17.80
C PRO A 135 -2.67 28.81 -18.67
N GLN A 136 -3.18 28.55 -19.87
CA GLN A 136 -3.76 29.59 -20.72
C GLN A 136 -5.09 30.12 -20.15
N GLN A 137 -5.85 29.22 -19.51
CA GLN A 137 -7.13 29.53 -18.88
C GLN A 137 -7.04 29.21 -17.39
N ARG A 138 -7.35 30.18 -16.52
CA ARG A 138 -7.30 29.98 -15.06
C ARG A 138 -8.50 29.21 -14.53
N GLU A 139 -9.68 29.45 -15.11
CA GLU A 139 -10.91 28.75 -14.73
C GLU A 139 -11.77 28.42 -15.95
N VAL A 140 -12.49 27.30 -15.87
CA VAL A 140 -13.53 26.89 -16.82
C VAL A 140 -14.73 26.38 -16.04
N ARG A 141 -15.95 26.61 -16.56
CA ARG A 141 -17.21 26.16 -15.94
C ARG A 141 -17.91 25.14 -16.81
N VAL A 142 -18.03 23.90 -16.32
CA VAL A 142 -18.64 22.79 -17.07
C VAL A 142 -19.66 22.04 -16.23
N LEU A 143 -20.56 21.35 -16.90
CA LEU A 143 -21.54 20.45 -16.28
C LEU A 143 -20.91 19.06 -16.04
N PRO A 144 -21.38 18.31 -15.02
CA PRO A 144 -21.06 16.89 -14.91
C PRO A 144 -21.50 16.15 -16.19
N GLY A 145 -20.62 15.33 -16.75
CA GLY A 145 -20.79 14.64 -18.04
C GLY A 145 -20.39 15.46 -19.27
N GLU A 146 -20.16 16.78 -19.14
CA GLU A 146 -19.65 17.63 -20.22
C GLU A 146 -18.13 17.44 -20.39
N THR A 147 -17.69 17.28 -21.63
CA THR A 147 -16.27 17.22 -21.96
C THR A 147 -15.68 18.61 -22.17
N ALA A 148 -14.46 18.81 -21.68
CA ALA A 148 -13.80 20.10 -21.71
C ALA A 148 -12.34 19.96 -22.14
N LEU A 149 -11.85 21.00 -22.83
CA LEU A 149 -10.46 21.12 -23.25
C LEU A 149 -9.86 22.36 -22.59
N ALA A 150 -8.72 22.17 -21.92
CA ALA A 150 -7.91 23.25 -21.38
C ALA A 150 -6.51 23.20 -21.99
N PHE A 151 -5.86 24.36 -22.13
CA PHE A 151 -4.51 24.44 -22.68
C PHE A 151 -3.53 24.93 -21.62
N TYR A 152 -2.36 24.32 -21.61
CA TYR A 152 -1.20 24.79 -20.86
C TYR A 152 -0.06 25.11 -21.80
N THR A 153 0.70 26.15 -21.50
CA THR A 153 1.90 26.50 -22.24
C THR A 153 3.13 26.20 -21.39
N ALA A 154 4.03 25.39 -21.96
CA ALA A 154 5.35 25.15 -21.41
C ALA A 154 6.40 25.87 -22.26
N THR A 155 7.38 26.50 -21.61
CA THR A 155 8.51 27.13 -22.29
C THR A 155 9.80 26.73 -21.61
N ASN A 156 10.73 26.15 -22.36
CA ASN A 156 12.06 25.86 -21.86
C ASN A 156 12.94 27.11 -21.90
N LYS A 157 13.39 27.60 -20.73
CA LYS A 157 14.27 28.77 -20.66
C LYS A 157 15.76 28.43 -20.62
N SER A 158 16.13 27.16 -20.68
CA SER A 158 17.55 26.78 -20.74
C SER A 158 18.07 26.69 -22.16
N GLU A 159 19.39 26.72 -22.27
CA GLU A 159 20.16 26.54 -23.51
C GLU A 159 20.34 25.06 -23.91
N ALA A 160 19.86 24.13 -23.08
CA ALA A 160 19.90 22.69 -23.33
C ALA A 160 18.51 22.09 -23.40
N ASP A 161 18.40 20.97 -24.12
CA ASP A 161 17.21 20.16 -24.16
C ASP A 161 16.98 19.50 -22.80
N ILE A 162 15.78 19.61 -22.27
CA ILE A 162 15.41 19.03 -20.97
C ILE A 162 14.24 18.10 -21.15
N ILE A 163 14.26 16.99 -20.40
CA ILE A 163 13.15 16.06 -20.29
C ILE A 163 12.45 16.31 -18.95
N GLY A 164 11.15 16.56 -19.03
CA GLY A 164 10.26 16.76 -17.89
C GLY A 164 9.22 15.65 -17.80
N VAL A 165 8.88 15.28 -16.57
CA VAL A 165 7.74 14.40 -16.26
C VAL A 165 6.79 15.19 -15.38
N ALA A 166 5.49 15.16 -15.69
CA ALA A 166 4.47 15.88 -14.93
C ALA A 166 3.66 14.93 -14.05
N THR A 167 3.42 15.32 -12.81
CA THR A 167 2.44 14.68 -11.95
C THR A 167 1.25 15.62 -11.74
N TYR A 168 0.09 15.04 -11.43
CA TYR A 168 -1.13 15.81 -11.19
C TYR A 168 -1.81 15.42 -9.89
N SER A 169 -2.52 16.38 -9.32
CA SER A 169 -3.42 16.18 -8.19
C SER A 169 -4.73 16.93 -8.40
N VAL A 170 -5.79 16.40 -7.81
CA VAL A 170 -7.14 16.97 -7.86
C VAL A 170 -7.56 17.30 -6.43
N THR A 171 -8.03 18.53 -6.23
CA THR A 171 -8.51 19.01 -4.93
C THR A 171 -9.95 19.52 -5.07
N PRO A 172 -10.89 19.15 -4.17
CA PRO A 172 -10.74 18.25 -3.03
C PRO A 172 -10.53 16.77 -3.43
N ALA A 173 -9.82 16.00 -2.59
CA ALA A 173 -9.44 14.61 -2.89
C ALA A 173 -10.64 13.67 -3.12
N GLN A 174 -11.77 13.96 -2.48
CA GLN A 174 -13.00 13.19 -2.64
C GLN A 174 -13.59 13.25 -4.06
N VAL A 175 -13.22 14.25 -4.87
CA VAL A 175 -13.64 14.38 -6.27
C VAL A 175 -12.76 13.57 -7.23
N ALA A 176 -11.55 13.19 -6.80
CA ALA A 176 -10.60 12.45 -7.62
C ALA A 176 -11.17 11.21 -8.34
N PRO A 177 -12.03 10.36 -7.75
CA PRO A 177 -12.60 9.19 -8.46
C PRO A 177 -13.57 9.58 -9.57
N TYR A 178 -14.23 10.74 -9.48
CA TYR A 178 -15.17 11.23 -10.49
C TYR A 178 -14.47 12.04 -11.59
N PHE A 179 -13.24 12.50 -11.33
CA PHE A 179 -12.48 13.28 -12.29
C PHE A 179 -11.72 12.36 -13.24
N SER A 180 -12.29 12.14 -14.43
CA SER A 180 -11.69 11.27 -15.45
C SER A 180 -10.93 12.10 -16.47
N LYS A 181 -9.60 12.06 -16.36
CA LYS A 181 -8.71 12.65 -17.36
C LYS A 181 -8.47 11.65 -18.49
N ILE A 182 -9.00 11.93 -19.68
CA ILE A 182 -8.95 11.02 -20.83
C ILE A 182 -7.58 11.04 -21.52
N GLN A 183 -6.92 12.21 -21.61
CA GLN A 183 -5.59 12.32 -22.25
C GLN A 183 -4.62 13.15 -21.41
N CYS A 184 -3.48 12.55 -21.03
CA CYS A 184 -2.49 13.09 -20.11
C CYS A 184 -1.10 13.04 -20.73
N PHE A 185 -0.52 14.22 -21.03
CA PHE A 185 0.95 14.41 -21.15
C PHE A 185 1.74 14.00 -19.90
N CYS A 186 1.05 13.61 -18.82
CA CYS A 186 1.60 13.38 -17.50
C CYS A 186 2.31 12.04 -17.37
N PHE A 187 2.01 11.10 -18.26
CA PHE A 187 2.68 9.80 -18.29
C PHE A 187 3.69 9.67 -19.42
N GLU A 188 3.79 10.69 -20.27
CA GLU A 188 4.72 10.72 -21.39
C GLU A 188 5.77 11.78 -21.14
N GLU A 189 7.02 11.37 -21.26
CA GLU A 189 8.17 12.26 -21.16
C GLU A 189 8.05 13.39 -22.17
N GLN A 190 8.00 14.62 -21.67
CA GLN A 190 8.03 15.78 -22.53
C GLN A 190 9.47 16.22 -22.68
N ARG A 191 10.01 16.12 -23.89
CA ARG A 191 11.29 16.70 -24.24
C ARG A 191 11.03 18.04 -24.92
N LEU A 192 11.45 19.13 -24.28
CA LEU A 192 11.46 20.45 -24.91
C LEU A 192 12.90 20.83 -25.27
N ALA A 193 13.10 21.26 -26.51
CA ALA A 193 14.37 21.79 -26.97
C ALA A 193 14.69 23.13 -26.27
N ALA A 194 15.95 23.55 -26.35
CA ALA A 194 16.37 24.84 -25.83
C ALA A 194 15.54 26.00 -26.41
N GLY A 195 14.94 26.82 -25.54
CA GLY A 195 14.10 27.96 -25.96
C GLY A 195 12.73 27.60 -26.55
N GLU A 196 12.36 26.32 -26.63
CA GLU A 196 11.11 25.90 -27.25
C GLU A 196 9.90 26.21 -26.37
N THR A 197 8.82 26.66 -27.02
CA THR A 197 7.50 26.85 -26.42
C THR A 197 6.49 25.91 -27.07
N VAL A 198 5.80 25.12 -26.26
CA VAL A 198 4.80 24.15 -26.72
C VAL A 198 3.49 24.32 -25.94
N ASP A 199 2.37 24.22 -26.66
CA ASP A 199 1.03 24.17 -26.07
C ASP A 199 0.58 22.72 -25.90
N MET A 200 0.23 22.39 -24.66
CA MET A 200 -0.17 21.05 -24.21
C MET A 200 -1.67 21.04 -23.89
N PRO A 201 -2.53 20.49 -24.78
CA PRO A 201 -3.96 20.29 -24.50
C PRO A 201 -4.23 19.25 -23.40
N VAL A 202 -5.21 19.54 -22.55
CA VAL A 202 -5.69 18.63 -21.51
C VAL A 202 -7.19 18.42 -21.72
N PHE A 203 -7.55 17.18 -22.06
CA PHE A 203 -8.93 16.77 -22.24
C PHE A 203 -9.43 16.03 -21.00
N PHE A 204 -10.54 16.49 -20.42
CA PHE A 204 -11.10 15.95 -19.19
C PHE A 204 -12.63 16.03 -19.20
N PHE A 205 -13.24 15.22 -18.35
CA PHE A 205 -14.66 15.32 -18.01
C PHE A 205 -14.87 14.91 -16.55
N ILE A 206 -16.02 15.27 -16.00
CA ILE A 206 -16.44 14.89 -14.66
C ILE A 206 -17.55 13.85 -14.80
N ASP A 207 -17.41 12.71 -14.15
CA ASP A 207 -18.41 11.65 -14.24
C ASP A 207 -19.76 12.14 -13.68
N PRO A 208 -20.89 11.93 -14.40
CA PRO A 208 -22.22 12.31 -13.92
C PRO A 208 -22.62 11.66 -12.58
N ASP A 209 -22.00 10.53 -12.20
CA ASP A 209 -22.21 9.89 -10.89
C ASP A 209 -21.78 10.79 -9.71
N PHE A 210 -21.00 11.84 -9.95
CA PHE A 210 -20.70 12.91 -8.99
C PHE A 210 -21.97 13.50 -8.36
N VAL A 211 -23.05 13.64 -9.14
CA VAL A 211 -24.31 14.24 -8.68
C VAL A 211 -25.07 13.30 -7.73
N LYS A 212 -24.85 11.99 -7.85
CA LYS A 212 -25.56 10.98 -7.07
C LYS A 212 -24.95 10.77 -5.68
N ASP A 213 -23.66 11.07 -5.52
CA ASP A 213 -22.95 10.87 -4.24
C ASP A 213 -23.29 11.98 -3.23
N PRO A 214 -23.85 11.64 -2.05
CA PRO A 214 -24.06 12.60 -0.96
C PRO A 214 -22.79 13.31 -0.48
N ASN A 215 -21.62 12.70 -0.59
CA ASN A 215 -20.34 13.28 -0.16
C ASN A 215 -19.87 14.43 -1.06
N MET A 216 -20.40 14.50 -2.30
CA MET A 216 -20.07 15.55 -3.26
C MET A 216 -20.93 16.80 -3.10
N ARG A 217 -21.93 16.76 -2.21
CA ARG A 217 -22.83 17.89 -1.96
C ARG A 217 -22.04 19.11 -1.45
N GLY A 218 -22.15 20.22 -2.17
CA GLY A 218 -21.51 21.50 -1.82
C GLY A 218 -20.11 21.69 -2.38
N ILE A 219 -19.58 20.73 -3.16
CA ILE A 219 -18.32 20.91 -3.88
C ILE A 219 -18.62 21.52 -5.25
N ASP A 220 -18.52 22.84 -5.34
CA ASP A 220 -18.70 23.55 -6.63
C ASP A 220 -17.35 23.93 -7.28
N THR A 221 -16.23 23.77 -6.56
CA THR A 221 -14.89 24.15 -7.04
C THR A 221 -13.94 22.97 -6.99
N ILE A 222 -13.34 22.68 -8.13
CA ILE A 222 -12.34 21.62 -8.31
C ILE A 222 -11.07 22.29 -8.80
N THR A 223 -9.93 21.97 -8.20
CA THR A 223 -8.63 22.47 -8.64
C THR A 223 -7.82 21.32 -9.21
N LEU A 224 -7.37 21.49 -10.45
CA LEU A 224 -6.46 20.58 -11.13
C LEU A 224 -5.04 21.18 -11.09
N SER A 225 -4.18 20.59 -10.27
CA SER A 225 -2.81 21.06 -10.07
C SER A 225 -1.82 20.15 -10.79
N TYR A 226 -1.03 20.73 -11.69
CA TYR A 226 0.05 20.08 -12.41
C TYR A 226 1.41 20.52 -11.88
N THR A 227 2.29 19.57 -11.58
CA THR A 227 3.69 19.86 -11.21
C THR A 227 4.65 19.13 -12.14
N PHE A 228 5.56 19.88 -12.76
CA PHE A 228 6.63 19.29 -13.56
C PHE A 228 7.91 19.07 -12.75
N PHE A 229 8.52 17.90 -12.96
CA PHE A 229 9.81 17.52 -12.40
C PHE A 229 10.81 17.22 -13.51
N LYS A 230 12.07 17.57 -13.26
CA LYS A 230 13.17 17.21 -14.15
C LYS A 230 13.44 15.71 -14.07
N ALA A 231 13.44 15.05 -15.21
CA ALA A 231 13.81 13.64 -15.32
C ALA A 231 15.12 13.50 -16.10
N LYS A 232 15.90 12.48 -15.76
CA LYS A 232 17.08 12.07 -16.51
C LYS A 232 17.07 10.55 -16.66
N TYR A 233 17.58 10.07 -17.78
CA TYR A 233 17.91 8.66 -17.94
C TYR A 233 19.13 8.33 -17.09
N ASP A 234 19.00 7.30 -16.24
CA ASP A 234 20.14 6.67 -15.59
C ASP A 234 20.95 5.85 -16.61
N LYS A 235 22.17 5.45 -16.24
CA LYS A 235 23.08 4.61 -17.03
C LYS A 235 22.46 3.27 -17.46
N ASN A 236 21.41 2.84 -16.76
CA ASN A 236 20.65 1.63 -17.05
C ASN A 236 19.43 1.87 -17.97
N GLY A 237 19.24 3.09 -18.49
CA GLY A 237 18.10 3.46 -19.34
C GLY A 237 16.79 3.70 -18.58
N VAL A 238 16.81 3.73 -17.25
CA VAL A 238 15.64 3.99 -16.40
C VAL A 238 15.50 5.49 -16.15
N LEU A 239 14.31 6.06 -16.36
CA LEU A 239 14.06 7.45 -15.97
C LEU A 239 13.95 7.58 -14.46
N THR A 240 14.81 8.44 -13.93
CA THR A 240 14.76 8.85 -12.53
C THR A 240 14.45 10.34 -12.49
N THR A 241 13.47 10.71 -11.67
CA THR A 241 13.29 12.12 -11.32
C THR A 241 14.50 12.53 -10.51
N VAL A 242 15.14 13.64 -10.88
CA VAL A 242 16.25 14.15 -10.09
C VAL A 242 15.61 14.69 -8.81
N PRO A 243 15.84 14.08 -7.63
CA PRO A 243 15.30 14.62 -6.40
C PRO A 243 15.81 16.06 -6.25
N MET A 244 15.00 16.92 -5.65
CA MET A 244 15.45 18.23 -5.17
C MET A 244 16.43 17.98 -4.01
N ALA A 245 17.63 17.50 -4.32
CA ALA A 245 18.67 17.29 -3.33
C ALA A 245 19.23 18.66 -2.95
N MET A 246 18.84 19.09 -1.75
CA MET A 246 19.68 19.78 -0.77
C MET A 246 20.89 20.50 -1.39
N THR A 247 20.69 21.76 -1.77
CA THR A 247 21.76 22.76 -1.65
C THR A 247 22.05 23.03 -0.19
#